data_AF-A0A527U610-F1
#
_entry.id   AF-A0A527U610-F1
#
_cell.length_a   1.000
_cell.length_b   1.000
_cell.length_c   1.000
_cell.angle_alpha   90.00
_cell.angle_beta   90.00
_cell.angle_gamma   90.00
#
_symmetry.space_group_name_H-M   'P 1'
#
loop_
_entity.id
_entity.type
_entity.pdbx_description
1 polymer ?
#
loop_
_entity_poly.entity_id
_entity_poly.type
_entity_poly.pdbx_seq_one_letter_code
_entity_poly.pdbx_strand_id
1 'polypeptide(L)'
;MHFSFWHWAMVLLLIGVPVFFAVRSAIKPSQNPAGLVGFGGWLMLLAIGQALSPLRTLVALGSSSDGYQQLMTLPNGTLAVYGEVALLLAFAVFQVVVFVAMLRRSYRFKQLFLYQWFAIPVVFLLNTVWVSAVLGIPVSQVLAGNALIAPVVSFILTGIWVAYVYKSVRVRNTFTKVGASGQVASAS
;
A
#
# COMPACT_ATOMS: atom_id res chain seq x y z
N MET A 1 13.38 -22.76 -11.24
CA MET A 1 13.90 -22.03 -10.07
C MET A 1 13.16 -22.52 -8.84
N HIS A 2 13.84 -23.15 -7.86
CA HIS A 2 13.20 -23.71 -6.67
C HIS A 2 12.95 -22.59 -5.65
N PHE A 3 11.70 -22.14 -5.49
CA PHE A 3 11.34 -21.20 -4.44
C PHE A 3 11.44 -21.89 -3.07
N SER A 4 12.36 -21.43 -2.22
CA SER A 4 12.59 -21.99 -0.88
C SER A 4 11.37 -21.79 0.03
N PHE A 5 11.05 -22.80 0.85
CA PHE A 5 9.97 -22.78 1.86
C PHE A 5 10.00 -21.50 2.74
N TRP A 6 11.19 -20.96 2.99
CA TRP A 6 11.39 -19.72 3.75
C TRP A 6 10.81 -18.46 3.09
N HIS A 7 10.73 -18.41 1.76
CA HIS A 7 10.09 -17.29 1.05
C HIS A 7 8.58 -17.30 1.29
N TRP A 8 7.96 -18.47 1.21
CA TRP A 8 6.53 -18.63 1.50
C TRP A 8 6.21 -18.37 2.96
N ALA A 9 7.09 -18.79 3.88
CA ALA A 9 6.94 -18.48 5.30
C ALA A 9 6.98 -16.97 5.58
N MET A 10 7.94 -16.23 5.00
CA MET A 10 8.03 -14.77 5.14
C MET A 10 6.82 -14.04 4.55
N VAL A 11 6.37 -14.47 3.37
CA VAL A 11 5.19 -13.91 2.69
C VAL A 11 3.92 -14.19 3.50
N LEU A 12 3.76 -15.42 4.01
CA LEU A 12 2.64 -15.78 4.88
C LEU A 12 2.69 -15.10 6.25
N LEU A 13 3.87 -14.77 6.78
CA LEU A 13 3.97 -14.00 8.02
C LEU A 13 3.60 -12.52 7.78
N LEU A 14 4.12 -11.93 6.71
CA LEU A 14 3.84 -10.54 6.34
C LEU A 14 2.38 -10.31 5.93
N ILE A 15 1.73 -11.30 5.32
CA ILE A 15 0.33 -11.20 4.85
C ILE A 15 -0.62 -11.82 5.86
N GLY A 16 -0.30 -13.00 6.38
CA GLY A 16 -1.15 -13.79 7.26
C GLY A 16 -1.34 -13.15 8.63
N VAL A 17 -0.33 -12.46 9.18
CA VAL A 17 -0.51 -11.73 10.44
C VAL A 17 -1.52 -10.57 10.27
N PRO A 18 -1.38 -9.67 9.26
CA PRO A 18 -2.42 -8.67 8.98
C PRO A 18 -3.80 -9.26 8.68
N VAL A 19 -3.88 -10.34 7.89
CA VAL A 19 -5.15 -11.00 7.54
C VAL A 19 -5.81 -11.65 8.77
N PHE A 20 -5.05 -12.30 9.64
CA PHE A 20 -5.54 -12.88 10.89
C PHE A 20 -6.12 -11.80 11.82
N PHE A 21 -5.42 -10.67 11.96
CA PHE A 21 -5.95 -9.51 12.70
C PHE A 21 -7.16 -8.88 11.99
N ALA A 22 -7.22 -8.89 10.65
CA ALA A 22 -8.37 -8.42 9.87
C ALA A 22 -9.63 -9.23 10.18
N VAL A 23 -9.53 -10.56 10.12
CA VAL A 23 -10.62 -11.50 10.40
C VAL A 23 -11.09 -11.33 11.85
N ARG A 24 -10.16 -11.26 12.81
CA ARG A 24 -10.48 -11.07 14.22
C ARG A 24 -11.14 -9.72 14.52
N SER A 25 -10.77 -8.66 13.80
CA SER A 25 -11.33 -7.30 13.97
C SER A 25 -12.70 -7.14 13.29
N ALA A 26 -12.95 -7.87 12.21
CA ALA A 26 -14.24 -7.89 11.53
C ALA A 26 -15.33 -8.61 12.34
N ILE A 27 -14.95 -9.59 13.17
CA ILE A 27 -15.89 -10.37 14.01
C ILE A 27 -16.43 -9.55 15.20
N LYS A 28 -15.81 -8.41 15.58
CA LYS A 28 -16.33 -7.58 16.68
C LYS A 28 -17.64 -6.87 16.27
N PRO A 29 -18.77 -7.14 16.95
CA PRO A 29 -20.05 -6.49 16.65
C PRO A 29 -19.96 -4.98 16.84
N SER A 30 -20.68 -4.21 16.02
CA SER A 30 -20.78 -2.75 16.21
C SER A 30 -21.56 -2.45 17.49
N GLN A 31 -20.99 -1.61 18.37
CA GLN A 31 -21.61 -1.23 19.64
C GLN A 31 -22.84 -0.31 19.49
N ASN A 32 -23.21 0.10 18.27
CA ASN A 32 -24.34 1.00 18.06
C ASN A 32 -25.11 0.62 16.76
N PRO A 33 -26.21 -0.14 16.86
CA PRO A 33 -26.95 -0.65 15.69
C PRO A 33 -27.64 0.44 14.86
N ALA A 34 -27.89 1.63 15.43
CA ALA A 34 -28.49 2.76 14.72
C ALA A 34 -27.48 3.62 13.93
N GLY A 35 -26.18 3.43 14.15
CA GLY A 35 -25.13 4.22 13.50
C GLY A 35 -24.51 3.50 12.30
N LEU A 36 -24.30 4.21 11.18
CA LEU A 36 -23.48 3.73 10.05
C LEU A 36 -21.99 3.62 10.49
N VAL A 37 -21.65 2.57 11.22
CA VAL A 37 -20.32 2.32 11.82
C VAL A 37 -19.77 0.97 11.36
N GLY A 38 -18.47 0.90 11.08
CA GLY A 38 -17.78 -0.33 10.69
C GLY A 38 -17.66 -0.54 9.18
N PHE A 39 -17.02 -1.66 8.82
CA PHE A 39 -16.78 -2.03 7.42
C PHE A 39 -18.09 -2.48 6.76
N GLY A 40 -18.61 -1.68 5.84
CA GLY A 40 -19.80 -2.00 5.07
C GLY A 40 -19.96 -1.09 3.86
N GLY A 41 -20.72 -1.55 2.86
CA GLY A 41 -20.93 -0.84 1.59
C GLY A 41 -19.62 -0.50 0.88
N TRP A 42 -19.52 0.73 0.38
CA TRP A 42 -18.33 1.26 -0.31
C TRP A 42 -17.02 1.17 0.49
N LEU A 43 -17.08 1.20 1.83
CA LEU A 43 -15.87 1.07 2.66
C LEU A 43 -15.28 -0.35 2.57
N MET A 44 -16.08 -1.36 2.28
CA MET A 44 -15.60 -2.73 2.09
C MET A 44 -14.82 -2.87 0.79
N LEU A 45 -15.26 -2.21 -0.29
CA LEU A 45 -14.50 -2.15 -1.55
C LEU A 45 -13.14 -1.47 -1.36
N LEU A 46 -13.10 -0.38 -0.59
CA LEU A 46 -11.84 0.26 -0.22
C LEU A 46 -10.94 -0.69 0.58
N ALA A 47 -11.50 -1.45 1.52
CA ALA A 47 -10.74 -2.41 2.33
C ALA A 47 -10.09 -3.50 1.46
N ILE A 48 -10.84 -4.02 0.49
CA ILE A 48 -10.34 -5.01 -0.48
C ILE A 48 -9.25 -4.37 -1.34
N GLY A 49 -9.47 -3.16 -1.87
CA GLY A 49 -8.47 -2.44 -2.64
C GLY A 49 -7.17 -2.21 -1.86
N GLN A 50 -7.28 -1.82 -0.60
CA GLN A 50 -6.14 -1.61 0.28
C GLN A 50 -5.40 -2.92 0.62
N ALA A 51 -6.12 -4.03 0.78
CA ALA A 51 -5.52 -5.35 0.97
C ALA A 51 -4.76 -5.85 -0.28
N LEU A 52 -5.30 -5.56 -1.47
CA LEU A 52 -4.69 -5.95 -2.75
C LEU A 52 -3.50 -5.06 -3.14
N SER A 53 -3.40 -3.84 -2.62
CA SER A 53 -2.33 -2.90 -2.97
C SER A 53 -0.92 -3.47 -2.80
N PRO A 54 -0.50 -3.97 -1.63
CA PRO A 54 0.85 -4.50 -1.45
C PRO A 54 1.09 -5.76 -2.29
N LEU A 55 0.06 -6.57 -2.51
CA LEU A 55 0.15 -7.74 -3.39
C LEU A 55 0.44 -7.33 -4.82
N ARG A 56 -0.21 -6.28 -5.34
CA ARG A 56 0.06 -5.76 -6.68
C ARG A 56 1.49 -5.25 -6.81
N THR A 57 2.03 -4.58 -5.79
CA THR A 57 3.44 -4.15 -5.79
C THR A 57 4.40 -5.34 -5.81
N LEU A 58 4.12 -6.41 -5.05
CA LEU A 58 4.93 -7.63 -5.07
C LEU A 58 4.84 -8.38 -6.40
N VAL A 59 3.65 -8.44 -7.00
CA VAL A 59 3.45 -9.03 -8.34
C VAL A 59 4.24 -8.25 -9.38
N ALA A 60 4.22 -6.91 -9.32
CA ALA A 60 4.99 -6.06 -10.23
C ALA A 60 6.49 -6.34 -10.11
N LEU A 61 7.02 -6.45 -8.88
CA LEU A 61 8.41 -6.84 -8.63
C LEU A 61 8.74 -8.22 -9.22
N GLY A 62 7.85 -9.20 -9.05
CA GLY A 62 8.02 -10.55 -9.59
C GLY A 62 8.02 -10.58 -11.12
N SER A 63 7.10 -9.84 -11.75
CA SER A 63 7.01 -9.75 -13.22
C SER A 63 8.20 -9.04 -13.86
N SER A 64 8.89 -8.17 -13.11
CA SER A 64 10.08 -7.45 -13.59
C SER A 64 11.38 -8.27 -13.45
N SER A 65 11.33 -9.50 -12.93
CA SER A 65 12.52 -10.29 -12.62
C SER A 65 13.44 -10.54 -13.82
N ASP A 66 12.90 -10.88 -14.99
CA ASP A 66 13.70 -11.07 -16.21
C ASP A 66 14.33 -9.75 -16.68
N GLY A 67 13.59 -8.65 -16.58
CA GLY A 67 14.11 -7.30 -16.89
C GLY A 67 15.23 -6.89 -15.94
N TYR A 68 15.10 -7.20 -14.65
CA TYR A 68 16.15 -6.99 -13.66
C TYR A 68 17.40 -7.81 -13.95
N GLN A 69 17.27 -9.07 -14.37
CA GLN A 69 18.42 -9.88 -14.75
C GLN A 69 19.20 -9.27 -15.92
N GLN A 70 18.49 -8.75 -16.92
CA GLN A 70 19.12 -8.06 -18.05
C GLN A 70 19.77 -6.74 -17.63
N LEU A 71 19.11 -5.95 -16.78
CA LEU A 71 19.67 -4.71 -16.24
C LEU A 71 20.93 -4.98 -15.43
N MET A 72 20.98 -6.05 -14.63
CA MET A 72 22.14 -6.39 -13.81
C MET A 72 23.41 -6.71 -14.61
N THR A 73 23.33 -7.01 -15.92
CA THR A 73 24.53 -7.22 -16.75
C THR A 73 25.16 -5.90 -17.23
N LEU A 74 24.43 -4.78 -17.10
CA LEU A 74 24.92 -3.46 -17.47
C LEU A 74 25.80 -2.85 -16.36
N PRO A 75 26.75 -1.97 -16.72
CA PRO A 75 27.45 -1.15 -15.74
C PRO A 75 26.45 -0.39 -14.86
N ASN A 76 26.65 -0.45 -13.53
CA ASN A 76 25.76 0.13 -12.50
C ASN A 76 24.32 -0.42 -12.46
N GLY A 77 23.98 -1.40 -13.29
CA GLY A 77 22.64 -1.97 -13.37
C GLY A 77 22.18 -2.66 -12.09
N THR A 78 23.09 -3.34 -11.39
CA THR A 78 22.81 -3.93 -10.08
C THR A 78 22.40 -2.88 -9.04
N LEU A 79 23.07 -1.72 -9.03
CA LEU A 79 22.73 -0.62 -8.12
C LEU A 79 21.38 0.02 -8.47
N ALA A 80 21.07 0.16 -9.77
CA ALA A 80 19.78 0.64 -10.23
C ALA A 80 18.65 -0.26 -9.74
N VAL A 81 18.79 -1.58 -9.95
CA VAL A 81 17.80 -2.59 -9.54
C VAL A 81 17.63 -2.62 -8.01
N TYR A 82 18.71 -2.61 -7.23
CA TYR A 82 18.59 -2.64 -5.78
C TYR A 82 17.88 -1.40 -5.22
N GLY A 83 18.14 -0.21 -5.77
CA GLY A 83 17.43 1.00 -5.36
C GLY A 83 15.94 0.97 -5.71
N GLU A 84 15.59 0.51 -6.91
CA GLU A 84 14.18 0.33 -7.31
C GLU A 84 13.46 -0.67 -6.40
N VAL A 85 14.05 -1.84 -6.19
CA VAL A 85 13.48 -2.89 -5.31
C VAL A 85 13.34 -2.37 -3.88
N ALA A 86 14.35 -1.70 -3.34
CA ALA A 86 14.29 -1.13 -1.99
C ALA A 86 13.17 -0.09 -1.85
N LEU A 87 13.03 0.80 -2.85
CA LEU A 87 11.99 1.84 -2.85
C LEU A 87 10.58 1.24 -2.96
N LEU A 88 10.39 0.24 -3.82
CA LEU A 88 9.10 -0.45 -3.99
C LEU A 88 8.74 -1.28 -2.75
N LEU A 89 9.72 -1.93 -2.11
CA LEU A 89 9.51 -2.64 -0.84
C LEU A 89 9.15 -1.66 0.29
N ALA A 90 9.84 -0.53 0.40
CA ALA A 90 9.49 0.51 1.38
C ALA A 90 8.06 1.01 1.16
N PHE A 91 7.65 1.21 -0.10
CA PHE A 91 6.29 1.59 -0.43
C PHE A 91 5.27 0.49 -0.09
N ALA A 92 5.58 -0.78 -0.37
CA ALA A 92 4.73 -1.91 0.00
C ALA A 92 4.55 -2.01 1.53
N VAL A 93 5.62 -1.83 2.31
CA VAL A 93 5.57 -1.76 3.78
C VAL A 93 4.66 -0.62 4.22
N PHE A 94 4.76 0.55 3.60
CA PHE A 94 3.90 1.68 3.91
C PHE A 94 2.41 1.38 3.63
N GLN A 95 2.09 0.75 2.51
CA GLN A 95 0.73 0.30 2.19
C GLN A 95 0.19 -0.70 3.23
N VAL A 96 1.02 -1.61 3.72
CA VAL A 96 0.67 -2.53 4.81
C VAL A 96 0.39 -1.76 6.11
N VAL A 97 1.21 -0.75 6.45
CA VAL A 97 0.96 0.11 7.62
C VAL A 97 -0.39 0.82 7.51
N VAL A 98 -0.71 1.37 6.34
CA VAL A 98 -2.01 2.02 6.08
C VAL A 98 -3.15 1.00 6.20
N PHE A 99 -2.97 -0.20 5.66
CA PHE A 99 -3.96 -1.29 5.77
C PHE A 99 -4.20 -1.70 7.23
N VAL A 100 -3.13 -1.89 8.01
CA VAL A 100 -3.24 -2.22 9.44
C VAL A 100 -3.94 -1.10 10.21
N ALA A 101 -3.62 0.17 9.91
CA ALA A 101 -4.33 1.31 10.49
C ALA A 101 -5.82 1.31 10.15
N MET A 102 -6.17 0.91 8.92
CA MET A 102 -7.55 0.71 8.49
C MET A 102 -8.24 -0.37 9.33
N LEU A 103 -7.67 -1.57 9.40
CA LEU A 103 -8.25 -2.72 10.13
C LEU A 103 -8.42 -2.47 11.63
N ARG A 104 -7.49 -1.72 12.22
CA ARG A 104 -7.55 -1.28 13.63
C ARG A 104 -8.52 -0.12 13.85
N ARG A 105 -9.23 0.35 12.82
CA ARG A 105 -10.13 1.51 12.86
C ARG A 105 -9.45 2.75 13.45
N SER A 106 -8.15 2.90 13.20
CA SER A 106 -7.35 3.99 13.77
C SER A 106 -7.76 5.34 13.20
N TYR A 107 -7.83 6.37 14.03
CA TYR A 107 -8.07 7.75 13.59
C TYR A 107 -7.01 8.24 12.58
N ARG A 108 -5.80 7.67 12.62
CA ARG A 108 -4.68 8.00 11.71
C ARG A 108 -4.88 7.46 10.30
N PHE A 109 -5.79 6.52 10.09
CA PHE A 109 -6.03 5.92 8.77
C PHE A 109 -6.26 6.97 7.69
N LYS A 110 -7.08 8.01 7.96
CA LYS A 110 -7.39 9.05 6.97
C LYS A 110 -6.15 9.85 6.55
N GLN A 111 -5.24 10.11 7.48
CA GLN A 111 -3.98 10.82 7.21
C GLN A 111 -2.99 9.92 6.47
N LEU A 112 -2.84 8.67 6.93
CA LEU A 112 -1.96 7.68 6.29
C LEU A 112 -2.40 7.37 4.86
N PHE A 113 -3.71 7.24 4.62
CA PHE A 113 -4.25 7.00 3.28
C PHE A 113 -4.05 8.21 2.35
N LEU A 114 -4.14 9.43 2.89
CA LEU A 114 -3.78 10.65 2.14
C LEU A 114 -2.28 10.67 1.79
N TYR A 115 -1.41 10.31 2.73
CA TYR A 115 0.02 10.20 2.47
C TYR A 115 0.33 9.10 1.46
N GLN A 116 -0.39 7.97 1.47
CA GLN A 116 -0.27 6.94 0.44
C GLN A 116 -0.61 7.47 -0.95
N TRP A 117 -1.65 8.29 -1.07
CA TRP A 117 -1.99 8.92 -2.35
C TRP A 117 -0.89 9.84 -2.88
N PHE A 118 -0.30 10.68 -2.02
CA PHE A 118 0.86 11.51 -2.40
C PHE A 118 2.14 10.70 -2.62
N ALA A 119 2.30 9.58 -1.93
CA ALA A 119 3.47 8.72 -2.10
C ALA A 119 3.51 8.08 -3.48
N ILE A 120 2.37 7.88 -4.18
CA ILE A 120 2.34 7.32 -5.55
C ILE A 120 3.23 8.15 -6.51
N PRO A 121 2.97 9.45 -6.75
CA PRO A 121 3.81 10.24 -7.64
C PRO A 121 5.22 10.44 -7.10
N VAL A 122 5.39 10.55 -5.78
CA VAL A 122 6.72 10.71 -5.16
C VAL A 122 7.61 9.49 -5.42
N VAL A 123 7.10 8.29 -5.18
CA VAL A 123 7.84 7.04 -5.44
C VAL A 123 8.17 6.90 -6.93
N PHE A 124 7.22 7.23 -7.81
CA PHE A 124 7.47 7.22 -9.25
C PHE A 124 8.61 8.17 -9.67
N LEU A 125 8.58 9.42 -9.17
CA LEU A 125 9.63 10.41 -9.46
C LEU A 125 10.98 9.99 -8.89
N LEU A 126 11.02 9.54 -7.63
CA LEU A 126 12.25 9.07 -6.99
C LEU A 126 12.84 7.89 -7.76
N ASN A 127 12.03 6.93 -8.19
CA ASN A 127 12.50 5.80 -8.98
C ASN A 127 13.07 6.27 -10.33
N THR A 128 12.35 7.15 -11.02
CA THR A 128 12.76 7.67 -12.34
C THR A 128 14.09 8.42 -12.25
N VAL A 129 14.23 9.30 -11.25
CA VAL A 129 15.47 10.06 -11.01
C VAL A 129 16.61 9.12 -10.62
N TRP A 130 16.35 8.13 -9.76
CA TRP A 130 17.34 7.14 -9.36
C TRP A 130 17.88 6.35 -10.55
N VAL A 131 16.98 5.75 -11.35
CA VAL A 131 17.35 4.94 -12.51
C VAL A 131 18.09 5.80 -13.55
N SER A 132 17.62 7.01 -13.82
CA SER A 132 18.28 7.96 -14.74
C SER A 132 19.70 8.32 -14.26
N ALA A 133 19.85 8.66 -12.97
CA ALA A 133 21.14 9.05 -12.40
C ALA A 133 22.15 7.90 -12.34
N VAL A 134 21.71 6.70 -11.96
CA VAL A 134 22.60 5.54 -11.79
C VAL A 134 23.05 4.96 -13.14
N LEU A 135 22.14 4.91 -14.12
CA LEU A 135 22.45 4.38 -15.45
C LEU A 135 23.01 5.43 -16.41
N GLY A 136 23.01 6.71 -16.03
CA GLY A 136 23.49 7.81 -16.87
C GLY A 136 22.64 8.05 -18.11
N ILE A 137 21.39 7.58 -18.12
CA ILE A 137 20.45 7.73 -19.24
C ILE A 137 19.52 8.93 -18.99
N PRO A 138 19.14 9.67 -20.04
CA PRO A 138 18.24 10.81 -19.90
C PRO A 138 16.85 10.37 -19.41
N VAL A 139 16.22 11.19 -18.57
CA VAL A 139 14.88 10.94 -18.01
C VAL A 139 13.83 10.70 -19.12
N SER A 140 13.97 11.32 -20.29
CA SER A 140 13.09 11.09 -21.43
C SER A 140 13.10 9.65 -21.95
N GLN A 141 14.22 8.93 -21.81
CA GLN A 141 14.31 7.51 -22.15
C GLN A 141 13.69 6.64 -21.07
N VAL A 142 13.83 7.00 -19.80
CA VAL A 142 13.18 6.29 -18.67
C VAL A 142 11.65 6.46 -18.73
N LEU A 143 11.17 7.62 -19.15
CA LEU A 143 9.76 7.95 -19.31
C LEU A 143 9.18 7.55 -20.68
N ALA A 144 9.91 6.81 -21.50
CA ALA A 144 9.47 6.47 -22.86
C ALA A 144 8.23 5.55 -22.86
N GLY A 145 7.45 5.66 -23.94
CA GLY A 145 6.28 4.81 -24.18
C GLY A 145 5.19 4.97 -23.12
N ASN A 146 4.77 3.85 -22.53
CA ASN A 146 3.59 3.78 -21.65
C ASN A 146 3.91 3.89 -20.15
N ALA A 147 5.15 4.27 -19.79
CA ALA A 147 5.63 4.30 -18.41
C ALA A 147 4.76 5.18 -17.47
N LEU A 148 4.12 6.22 -18.01
CA LEU A 148 3.26 7.13 -17.25
C LEU A 148 1.84 6.62 -17.03
N ILE A 149 1.37 5.65 -17.81
CA ILE A 149 -0.05 5.24 -17.78
C ILE A 149 -0.40 4.64 -16.42
N ALA A 150 0.37 3.66 -15.96
CA ALA A 150 0.12 2.98 -14.69
C ALA A 150 0.13 3.92 -13.46
N PRO A 151 1.14 4.79 -13.24
CA PRO A 151 1.15 5.71 -12.10
C PRO A 151 0.04 6.76 -12.19
N VAL A 152 -0.29 7.28 -13.38
CA VAL A 152 -1.38 8.25 -13.56
C VAL A 152 -2.73 7.62 -13.24
N VAL A 153 -3.02 6.43 -13.79
CA VAL A 153 -4.26 5.69 -13.48
C VAL A 153 -4.35 5.39 -11.99
N SER A 154 -3.26 4.94 -11.37
CA SER A 154 -3.21 4.66 -9.93
C SER A 154 -3.48 5.90 -9.08
N PHE A 155 -2.91 7.05 -9.47
CA PHE A 155 -3.09 8.32 -8.78
C PHE A 155 -4.55 8.81 -8.85
N ILE A 156 -5.17 8.74 -10.04
CA ILE A 156 -6.57 9.16 -10.24
C ILE A 156 -7.51 8.26 -9.43
N LEU A 157 -7.38 6.94 -9.58
CA LEU A 157 -8.24 5.98 -8.88
C LEU A 157 -8.10 6.09 -7.35
N THR A 158 -6.88 6.24 -6.85
CA THR A 158 -6.65 6.43 -5.41
C THR A 158 -7.18 7.77 -4.93
N GLY A 159 -7.07 8.83 -5.74
CA GLY A 159 -7.61 10.15 -5.44
C GLY A 159 -9.13 10.16 -5.27
N ILE A 160 -9.86 9.40 -6.09
CA ILE A 160 -11.32 9.20 -5.93
C ILE A 160 -11.63 8.61 -4.55
N TRP A 161 -10.85 7.61 -4.11
CA TRP A 161 -11.02 7.02 -2.79
C TRP A 161 -10.64 7.97 -1.66
N VAL A 162 -9.64 8.84 -1.84
CA VAL A 162 -9.29 9.88 -0.85
C VAL A 162 -10.48 10.82 -0.67
N ALA A 163 -11.08 11.31 -1.76
CA ALA A 163 -12.27 12.15 -1.70
C ALA A 163 -13.43 11.44 -0.96
N TYR A 164 -13.65 10.15 -1.24
CA TYR A 164 -14.61 9.33 -0.52
C TYR A 164 -14.31 9.24 0.99
N VAL A 165 -13.05 8.98 1.38
CA VAL A 165 -12.63 8.83 2.78
C VAL A 165 -12.90 10.10 3.60
N TYR A 166 -12.70 11.28 3.01
CA TYR A 166 -12.91 12.55 3.71
C TYR A 166 -14.37 13.01 3.70
N LYS A 167 -15.17 12.67 2.68
CA LYS A 167 -16.58 13.07 2.57
C LYS A 167 -17.55 12.09 3.24
N SER A 168 -17.20 10.81 3.33
CA SER A 168 -18.11 9.76 3.80
C SER A 168 -18.41 9.83 5.29
N VAL A 169 -19.71 9.93 5.64
CA VAL A 169 -20.20 9.88 7.02
C VAL A 169 -19.84 8.55 7.69
N ARG A 170 -19.94 7.43 6.98
CA ARG A 170 -19.57 6.10 7.50
C ARG A 170 -18.10 6.03 7.89
N VAL A 171 -17.21 6.56 7.04
CA VAL A 171 -15.77 6.61 7.32
C VAL A 171 -15.50 7.52 8.52
N ARG A 172 -16.13 8.69 8.57
CA ARG A 172 -16.02 9.59 9.72
C ARG A 172 -16.42 8.90 11.03
N ASN A 173 -17.52 8.15 11.03
CA ASN A 173 -18.02 7.43 12.21
C ASN A 173 -17.19 6.18 12.56
N THR A 174 -16.53 5.56 11.58
CA THR A 174 -15.73 4.33 11.79
C THR A 174 -14.34 4.64 12.34
N PHE A 175 -13.72 5.74 11.90
CA PHE A 175 -12.35 6.12 12.28
C PHE A 175 -12.36 7.35 13.19
N THR A 176 -12.89 7.19 14.42
CA THR A 176 -13.01 8.26 15.43
C THR A 176 -11.94 8.13 16.51
N LYS A 177 -11.60 9.24 17.18
CA LYS A 177 -10.70 9.24 18.35
C LYS A 177 -11.32 8.54 19.57
N VAL A 178 -12.65 8.47 19.65
CA VAL A 178 -13.39 7.98 20.83
C VAL A 178 -13.17 6.49 21.11
N GLY A 179 -12.96 5.67 20.07
CA GLY A 179 -12.61 4.25 20.25
C GLY A 179 -11.24 4.02 20.88
N ALA A 180 -10.31 4.99 20.77
CA ALA A 180 -8.99 4.91 21.40
C ALA A 180 -9.05 5.22 22.90
N SER A 181 -9.89 6.17 23.34
CA SER A 181 -10.06 6.49 24.76
C SER A 181 -10.85 5.43 25.53
N GLY A 182 -11.84 4.79 24.90
CA GLY A 182 -12.59 3.67 25.52
C GLY A 182 -11.75 2.40 25.76
N GLN A 183 -10.67 2.21 24.98
CA GLN A 183 -9.76 1.07 25.13
C GLN A 183 -8.67 1.30 26.20
N VAL A 184 -8.41 2.55 26.57
CA VAL A 184 -7.52 2.90 27.70
C VAL A 184 -8.29 2.82 29.02
N ALA A 185 -9.57 3.20 29.03
CA ALA A 185 -10.41 3.15 30.23
C ALA A 185 -10.80 1.72 30.67
N SER A 186 -10.79 0.72 29.77
CA SER A 186 -11.06 -0.69 30.10
C SER A 186 -9.82 -1.51 30.43
N ALA A 187 -8.64 -0.90 30.37
CA ALA A 187 -7.35 -1.50 30.71
C ALA A 187 -6.76 -0.93 32.01
N SER A 188 -7.55 -0.16 32.78
CA SER A 188 -7.21 0.38 34.10
C SER A 188 -8.00 -0.34 35.19
#